data_AF-A0A842QXX7-F1
#
_entry.id   AF-A0A842QXX7-F1
#
_cell.length_a   1.000
_cell.length_b   1.000
_cell.length_c   1.000
_cell.angle_alpha   90.00
_cell.angle_beta   90.00
_cell.angle_gamma   90.00
#
_symmetry.space_group_name_H-M   'P 1'
#
loop_
_entity.id
_entity.type
_entity.pdbx_description
1 polymer ?
#
loop_
_entity_poly.entity_id
_entity_poly.type
_entity_poly.pdbx_seq_one_letter_code
_entity_poly.pdbx_strand_id
1 'polypeptide(L)'
;MNAKNDEDKVGVFICHCGFNIGSVIDIEQVKAHFSKESTHRNVEIFDHEYFCSDAGLAELKEIARERDIERMVIAACSFKLHGELFRNVGEDTGINRFLVEFANIREQNSWVHPHDPIHATKKAIDQIEMAIHKVRLATALQLIESPVTKAALVIGGGVAGIKASLALANAGLRTYLVEREPTIGGHMALFDKTFPTLDCSICVLGPEMVHVKEHENIELYTYSEIEEIGGYSGNFKVKIRKRARYIDEDSCVGCFSDCCDPCPIEVPDRFYPRKAIHVPYP
;
A
#
# COMPACT_ATOMS: atom_id res chain seq x y z
N MET A 1 -29.44 -18.89 11.50
CA MET A 1 -30.71 -18.14 11.70
C MET A 1 -30.31 -16.79 12.27
N ASN A 2 -30.08 -15.78 11.44
CA ASN A 2 -29.65 -14.46 11.92
C ASN A 2 -30.88 -13.72 12.41
N ALA A 3 -30.90 -13.39 13.70
CA ALA A 3 -31.85 -12.44 14.25
C ALA A 3 -31.79 -11.14 13.43
N LYS A 4 -32.94 -10.55 13.17
CA LYS A 4 -33.03 -9.20 12.60
C LYS A 4 -32.49 -8.25 13.68
N ASN A 5 -31.25 -7.77 13.50
CA ASN A 5 -30.61 -6.78 14.38
C ASN A 5 -31.15 -5.35 14.15
N ASP A 6 -32.47 -5.22 14.07
CA ASP A 6 -33.14 -3.90 14.01
C ASP A 6 -33.20 -3.24 15.40
N GLU A 7 -32.69 -3.93 16.44
CA GLU A 7 -32.51 -3.42 17.80
C GLU A 7 -31.14 -2.77 18.02
N ASP A 8 -30.11 -3.13 17.25
CA ASP A 8 -28.76 -2.62 17.46
C ASP A 8 -28.68 -1.12 17.18
N LYS A 9 -28.02 -0.38 18.08
CA LYS A 9 -27.87 1.07 17.93
C LYS A 9 -26.79 1.43 16.92
N VAL A 10 -27.18 2.10 15.84
CA VAL A 10 -26.30 2.56 14.77
C VAL A 10 -25.98 4.05 14.94
N GLY A 11 -24.71 4.40 15.09
CA GLY A 11 -24.23 5.78 15.03
C GLY A 11 -23.73 6.14 13.64
N VAL A 12 -24.31 7.16 13.03
CA VAL A 12 -23.86 7.69 11.73
C VAL A 12 -23.08 8.98 11.97
N PHE A 13 -21.83 9.01 11.53
CA PHE A 13 -20.91 10.12 11.71
C PHE A 13 -20.60 10.77 10.37
N ILE A 14 -21.16 11.97 10.14
CA ILE A 14 -21.08 12.72 8.88
C ILE A 14 -19.96 13.77 8.94
N CYS A 15 -18.93 13.61 8.13
CA CYS A 15 -17.80 14.54 8.08
C CYS A 15 -18.06 15.66 7.07
N HIS A 16 -17.80 16.92 7.44
CA HIS A 16 -17.86 18.04 6.48
C HIS A 16 -16.58 18.12 5.63
N CYS A 17 -15.46 17.67 6.19
CA CYS A 17 -14.14 17.78 5.57
C CYS A 17 -13.85 19.22 5.08
N GLY A 18 -14.24 20.20 5.90
CA GLY A 18 -14.20 21.60 5.52
C GLY A 18 -15.12 21.87 4.33
N PHE A 19 -14.56 22.53 3.32
CA PHE A 19 -15.27 22.80 2.07
C PHE A 19 -15.32 21.59 1.14
N ASN A 20 -14.68 20.45 1.45
CA ASN A 20 -14.67 19.33 0.51
C ASN A 20 -16.01 18.61 0.41
N ILE A 21 -16.75 18.49 1.51
CA ILE A 21 -18.08 17.86 1.53
C ILE A 21 -19.12 18.93 1.84
N GLY A 22 -18.93 19.71 2.92
CA GLY A 22 -19.91 20.68 3.42
C GLY A 22 -20.23 21.85 2.49
N SER A 23 -19.42 22.09 1.44
CA SER A 23 -19.74 23.13 0.45
C SER A 23 -20.69 22.67 -0.67
N VAL A 24 -20.88 21.35 -0.82
CA VAL A 24 -21.67 20.74 -1.91
C VAL A 24 -22.85 19.96 -1.35
N ILE A 25 -22.62 19.21 -0.27
CA ILE A 25 -23.64 18.37 0.37
C ILE A 25 -24.23 19.14 1.54
N ASP A 26 -25.54 19.32 1.55
CA ASP A 26 -26.27 19.94 2.64
C ASP A 26 -26.42 18.95 3.80
N ILE A 27 -25.52 19.06 4.78
CA ILE A 27 -25.45 18.16 5.92
C ILE A 27 -26.69 18.28 6.82
N GLU A 28 -27.28 19.47 6.94
CA GLU A 28 -28.49 19.67 7.72
C GLU A 28 -29.69 18.98 7.07
N GLN A 29 -29.78 19.01 5.74
CA GLN A 29 -30.78 18.22 5.02
C GLN A 29 -30.57 16.71 5.19
N VAL A 30 -29.32 16.23 5.17
CA VAL A 30 -29.00 14.82 5.44
C VAL A 30 -29.44 14.43 6.86
N LYS A 31 -29.08 15.22 7.88
CA LYS A 31 -29.49 15.00 9.28
C LYS A 31 -31.01 14.97 9.41
N ALA A 32 -31.71 15.96 8.84
CA ALA A 32 -33.16 16.05 8.89
C ALA A 32 -33.87 14.86 8.21
N HIS A 33 -33.24 14.22 7.22
CA HIS A 33 -33.76 13.00 6.60
C HIS A 33 -33.80 11.85 7.60
N PHE A 34 -32.69 11.63 8.31
CA PHE A 34 -32.52 10.49 9.21
C PHE A 34 -33.12 10.69 10.61
N SER A 35 -33.36 11.92 11.05
CA SER A 35 -34.03 12.21 12.34
C SER A 35 -35.52 11.80 12.40
N LYS A 36 -36.11 11.35 11.28
CA LYS A 36 -37.50 10.89 11.24
C LYS A 36 -37.59 9.45 11.76
N GLU A 37 -38.03 9.29 13.01
CA GLU A 37 -38.18 8.00 13.72
C GLU A 37 -38.92 6.91 12.91
N SER A 38 -39.85 7.30 12.03
CA SER A 38 -40.62 6.36 11.20
C SER A 38 -39.77 5.58 10.18
N THR A 39 -38.58 6.09 9.84
CA THR A 39 -37.78 5.57 8.72
C THR A 39 -36.60 4.72 9.22
N HIS A 40 -35.97 5.09 10.33
CA HIS A 40 -34.79 4.39 10.85
C HIS A 40 -34.84 4.25 12.38
N ARG A 41 -35.30 3.09 12.87
CA ARG A 41 -35.22 2.75 14.30
C ARG A 41 -33.77 2.64 14.76
N ASN A 42 -33.48 3.12 15.97
CA ASN A 42 -32.17 3.03 16.65
C ASN A 42 -30.99 3.55 15.81
N VAL A 43 -31.21 4.62 15.04
CA VAL A 43 -30.14 5.35 14.34
C VAL A 43 -29.97 6.73 14.97
N GLU A 44 -28.76 7.06 15.38
CA GLU A 44 -28.38 8.40 15.86
C GLU A 44 -27.39 9.03 14.87
N ILE A 45 -27.58 10.32 14.57
CA ILE A 45 -26.76 11.05 13.59
C ILE A 45 -25.93 12.11 14.30
N PHE A 46 -24.65 12.15 13.95
CA PHE A 46 -23.68 13.12 14.44
C PHE A 46 -22.91 13.68 13.25
N ASP A 47 -22.48 14.94 13.36
CA ASP A 47 -21.64 15.59 12.37
C ASP A 47 -20.49 16.32 13.04
N HIS A 48 -19.38 16.44 12.31
CA HIS A 48 -18.21 17.17 12.76
C HIS A 48 -17.43 17.67 11.55
N GLU A 49 -16.73 18.79 11.71
CA GLU A 49 -15.98 19.42 10.64
C GLU A 49 -14.90 18.48 10.06
N TYR A 50 -14.17 17.80 10.95
CA TYR A 50 -13.10 16.86 10.60
C TYR A 50 -13.04 15.66 11.55
N PHE A 51 -13.81 14.60 11.30
CA PHE A 51 -13.79 13.39 12.14
C PHE A 51 -12.42 12.68 12.17
N CYS A 52 -11.56 12.86 11.16
CA CYS A 52 -10.23 12.26 11.12
C CYS A 52 -9.15 13.07 11.89
N SER A 53 -9.50 14.23 12.44
CA SER A 53 -8.59 15.02 13.28
C SER A 53 -8.56 14.47 14.70
N ASP A 54 -7.51 14.73 15.47
CA ASP A 54 -7.40 14.26 16.86
C ASP A 54 -8.61 14.65 17.71
N ALA A 55 -9.11 15.88 17.55
CA ALA A 55 -10.31 16.36 18.23
C ALA A 55 -11.57 15.61 17.78
N GLY A 56 -11.76 15.42 16.47
CA GLY A 56 -12.91 14.69 15.94
C GLY A 56 -12.90 13.21 16.30
N LEU A 57 -11.72 12.58 16.39
CA LEU A 57 -11.57 11.20 16.86
C LEU A 57 -11.89 11.08 18.35
N ALA A 58 -11.48 12.05 19.17
CA ALA A 58 -11.79 12.08 20.59
C ALA A 58 -13.30 12.22 20.82
N GLU A 59 -13.94 13.17 20.15
CA GLU A 59 -15.39 13.39 20.22
C GLU A 59 -16.18 12.17 19.72
N LEU A 60 -15.78 11.56 18.60
CA LEU A 60 -16.41 10.34 18.10
C LEU A 60 -16.34 9.21 19.15
N LYS A 61 -15.19 9.02 19.80
CA LYS A 61 -15.03 8.00 20.86
C LYS A 61 -15.90 8.29 22.09
N GLU A 62 -16.03 9.56 22.46
CA GLU A 62 -16.90 10.00 23.55
C GLU A 62 -18.36 9.69 23.23
N ILE A 63 -18.85 10.18 22.08
CA ILE A 63 -20.22 9.92 21.59
C ILE A 63 -20.51 8.43 21.53
N ALA A 64 -19.59 7.63 20.97
CA ALA A 64 -19.79 6.20 20.81
C ALA A 64 -20.01 5.48 22.15
N ARG A 65 -19.28 5.89 23.20
CA ARG A 65 -19.40 5.31 24.54
C ARG A 65 -20.62 5.84 25.29
N GLU A 66 -20.84 7.15 25.27
CA GLU A 66 -21.95 7.77 26.01
C GLU A 66 -23.32 7.38 25.46
N ARG A 67 -23.40 7.13 24.15
CA ARG A 67 -24.64 6.77 23.46
C ARG A 67 -24.82 5.26 23.34
N ASP A 68 -23.89 4.45 23.84
CA ASP A 68 -23.90 2.99 23.70
C ASP A 68 -24.05 2.55 22.22
N ILE A 69 -23.24 3.13 21.33
CA ILE A 69 -23.25 2.79 19.90
C ILE A 69 -22.68 1.39 19.70
N GLU A 70 -23.41 0.53 18.99
CA GLU A 70 -23.02 -0.87 18.73
C GLU A 70 -22.49 -1.07 17.30
N ARG A 71 -22.88 -0.18 16.38
CA ARG A 71 -22.51 -0.20 14.96
C ARG A 71 -22.24 1.22 14.47
N MET A 72 -21.23 1.39 13.63
CA MET A 72 -20.85 2.71 13.12
C MET A 72 -21.00 2.80 11.60
N VAL A 73 -21.51 3.93 11.13
CA VAL A 73 -21.43 4.34 9.72
C VAL A 73 -20.64 5.64 9.64
N ILE A 74 -19.52 5.63 8.92
CA ILE A 74 -18.71 6.81 8.67
C ILE A 74 -19.04 7.36 7.29
N ALA A 75 -19.73 8.51 7.25
CA ALA A 75 -20.10 9.20 6.03
C ALA A 75 -19.08 10.30 5.72
N ALA A 76 -18.04 9.97 4.96
CA ALA A 76 -16.89 10.84 4.75
C ALA A 76 -16.14 10.52 3.43
N CYS A 77 -14.81 10.48 3.51
CA CYS A 77 -13.91 10.07 2.45
C CYS A 77 -13.89 8.54 2.23
N SER A 78 -13.14 8.12 1.22
CA SER A 78 -12.90 6.73 0.89
C SER A 78 -12.37 5.88 2.05
N PHE A 79 -12.90 4.67 2.17
CA PHE A 79 -12.38 3.61 3.04
C PHE A 79 -10.88 3.34 2.78
N LYS A 80 -10.41 3.49 1.53
CA LYS A 80 -8.98 3.28 1.21
C LYS A 80 -8.05 4.27 1.92
N LEU A 81 -8.57 5.44 2.33
CA LEU A 81 -7.79 6.48 2.98
C LEU A 81 -7.81 6.33 4.51
N HIS A 82 -9.01 6.34 5.10
CA HIS A 82 -9.17 6.35 6.56
C HIS A 82 -9.93 5.13 7.12
N GLY A 83 -10.15 4.09 6.31
CA GLY A 83 -10.88 2.89 6.71
C GLY A 83 -10.31 2.23 7.96
N GLU A 84 -8.99 2.01 7.96
CA GLU A 84 -8.30 1.39 9.09
C GLU A 84 -8.25 2.30 10.33
N LEU A 85 -8.17 3.62 10.14
CA LEU A 85 -8.25 4.60 11.23
C LEU A 85 -9.56 4.46 12.00
N PHE A 86 -10.71 4.53 11.32
CA PHE A 86 -12.01 4.46 12.01
C PHE A 86 -12.36 3.06 12.50
N ARG A 87 -11.81 2.01 11.88
CA ARG A 87 -11.90 0.65 12.42
C ARG A 87 -11.22 0.52 13.76
N ASN A 88 -9.99 1.05 13.88
CA ASN A 88 -9.26 1.06 15.15
C ASN A 88 -10.00 1.90 16.20
N VAL A 89 -10.61 3.02 15.79
CA VAL A 89 -11.46 3.83 16.68
C VAL A 89 -12.67 3.05 17.19
N GLY A 90 -13.35 2.30 16.32
CA GLY A 90 -14.43 1.41 16.73
C GLY A 90 -13.96 0.37 17.75
N GLU A 91 -12.80 -0.25 17.52
CA GLU A 91 -12.21 -1.20 18.46
C GLU A 91 -11.91 -0.55 19.83
N ASP A 92 -11.37 0.67 19.84
CA ASP A 92 -11.12 1.45 21.07
C ASP A 92 -12.39 1.81 21.85
N THR A 93 -13.56 1.74 21.21
CA THR A 93 -14.87 1.95 21.84
C THR A 93 -15.63 0.65 22.11
N GLY A 94 -15.00 -0.51 21.89
CA GLY A 94 -15.60 -1.82 22.10
C GLY A 94 -16.46 -2.34 20.93
N ILE A 95 -16.49 -1.62 19.82
CA ILE A 95 -17.20 -2.01 18.61
C ILE A 95 -16.29 -2.89 17.76
N ASN A 96 -16.78 -4.04 17.33
CA ASN A 96 -16.03 -4.89 16.42
C ASN A 96 -15.75 -4.15 15.10
N ARG A 97 -14.49 -4.13 14.64
CA ARG A 97 -14.07 -3.41 13.41
C ARG A 97 -14.87 -3.73 12.15
N PHE A 98 -15.49 -4.91 12.08
CA PHE A 98 -16.31 -5.33 10.94
C PHE A 98 -17.75 -4.82 11.03
N LEU A 99 -18.10 -4.14 12.11
CA LEU A 99 -19.35 -3.39 12.34
C LEU A 99 -19.16 -1.88 12.15
N VAL A 100 -18.03 -1.46 11.57
CA VAL A 100 -17.76 -0.09 11.12
C VAL A 100 -17.86 -0.07 9.59
N GLU A 101 -18.93 0.53 9.07
CA GLU A 101 -19.21 0.65 7.64
C GLU A 101 -18.96 2.08 7.15
N PHE A 102 -18.74 2.23 5.84
CA PHE A 102 -18.42 3.54 5.25
C PHE A 102 -19.43 3.91 4.16
N ALA A 103 -19.82 5.18 4.16
CA ALA A 103 -20.46 5.85 3.03
C ALA A 103 -19.48 6.89 2.46
N ASN A 104 -18.95 6.63 1.25
CA ASN A 104 -18.07 7.60 0.60
C ASN A 104 -18.90 8.71 -0.05
N ILE A 105 -19.02 9.83 0.66
CA ILE A 105 -19.73 11.02 0.20
C ILE A 105 -18.77 12.13 -0.29
N ARG A 106 -17.46 11.85 -0.38
CA ARG A 106 -16.44 12.79 -0.89
C ARG A 106 -16.00 12.46 -2.32
N GLU A 107 -15.10 11.49 -2.50
CA GLU A 107 -14.55 11.15 -3.81
C GLU A 107 -15.62 10.60 -4.76
N GLN A 108 -16.64 9.94 -4.22
CA GLN A 108 -17.73 9.37 -5.01
C GLN A 108 -18.96 10.28 -5.08
N ASN A 109 -18.93 11.44 -4.42
CA ASN A 109 -20.06 12.37 -4.41
C ASN A 109 -19.62 13.84 -4.48
N SER A 110 -19.35 14.51 -3.36
CA SER A 110 -19.15 15.97 -3.35
C SER A 110 -18.12 16.49 -4.37
N TRP A 111 -17.00 15.78 -4.55
CA TRP A 111 -15.95 16.17 -5.50
C TRP A 111 -16.33 16.01 -6.97
N VAL A 112 -17.28 15.13 -7.27
CA VAL A 112 -17.71 14.82 -8.64
C VAL A 112 -19.07 15.43 -9.01
N HIS A 113 -19.78 16.02 -8.05
CA HIS A 113 -21.04 16.76 -8.25
C HIS A 113 -21.00 18.21 -7.72
N PRO A 114 -19.91 18.99 -7.89
CA PRO A 114 -19.79 20.32 -7.28
C PRO A 114 -20.80 21.35 -7.82
N HIS A 115 -21.38 21.08 -8.99
CA HIS A 115 -22.34 21.97 -9.65
C HIS A 115 -23.79 21.49 -9.54
N ASP A 116 -24.04 20.39 -8.83
CA ASP A 116 -25.38 19.84 -8.62
C ASP A 116 -25.61 19.44 -7.15
N PRO A 117 -25.58 20.42 -6.21
CA PRO A 117 -25.65 20.17 -4.78
C PRO A 117 -26.96 19.50 -4.33
N ILE A 118 -28.07 19.73 -5.06
CA ILE A 118 -29.38 19.13 -4.76
C ILE A 118 -29.31 17.61 -4.97
N HIS A 119 -28.83 17.16 -6.15
CA HIS A 119 -28.70 15.73 -6.41
C HIS A 119 -27.53 15.10 -5.66
N ALA A 120 -26.44 15.85 -5.41
CA ALA A 120 -25.34 15.41 -4.56
C ALA A 120 -25.82 15.08 -3.15
N THR A 121 -26.65 15.95 -2.56
CA THR A 121 -27.23 15.72 -1.23
C THR A 121 -28.18 14.53 -1.22
N LYS A 122 -29.06 14.41 -2.21
CA LYS A 122 -29.92 13.22 -2.36
C LYS A 122 -29.11 11.94 -2.47
N LYS A 123 -28.05 11.95 -3.28
CA LYS A 123 -27.14 10.82 -3.43
C LYS A 123 -26.43 10.48 -2.11
N ALA A 124 -26.07 11.49 -1.30
CA ALA A 124 -25.43 11.28 -0.01
C ALA A 124 -26.35 10.53 0.96
N ILE A 125 -27.62 10.92 0.99
CA ILE A 125 -28.68 10.23 1.75
C ILE A 125 -28.76 8.76 1.30
N ASP A 126 -28.90 8.51 0.00
CA ASP A 126 -28.99 7.14 -0.53
C ASP A 126 -27.74 6.32 -0.15
N GLN A 127 -26.54 6.90 -0.24
CA GLN A 127 -25.28 6.24 0.12
C GLN A 127 -25.20 5.89 1.62
N ILE A 128 -25.65 6.79 2.48
CA ILE A 128 -25.70 6.57 3.94
C ILE A 128 -26.75 5.51 4.27
N GLU A 129 -27.92 5.56 3.65
CA GLU A 129 -28.98 4.56 3.82
C GLU A 129 -28.50 3.16 3.42
N MET A 130 -27.82 3.04 2.28
CA MET A 130 -27.17 1.80 1.85
C MET A 130 -26.17 1.28 2.89
N ALA A 131 -25.35 2.16 3.48
CA ALA A 131 -24.37 1.79 4.50
C ALA A 131 -25.04 1.35 5.82
N ILE A 132 -26.11 2.04 6.25
CA ILE A 132 -26.90 1.66 7.43
C ILE A 132 -27.50 0.27 7.23
N HIS A 133 -28.15 0.00 6.08
CA HIS A 133 -28.73 -1.31 5.81
C HIS A 133 -27.66 -2.42 5.78
N LYS A 134 -26.50 -2.14 5.19
CA LYS A 134 -25.40 -3.11 5.16
C LYS A 134 -24.86 -3.38 6.57
N VAL A 135 -24.63 -2.35 7.38
CA VAL A 135 -24.06 -2.54 8.72
C VAL A 135 -25.02 -3.27 9.64
N ARG A 136 -26.35 -3.08 9.53
CA ARG A 136 -27.34 -3.85 10.31
C ARG A 136 -27.29 -5.35 10.05
N LEU A 137 -26.95 -5.75 8.82
CA LEU A 137 -26.81 -7.15 8.44
C LEU A 137 -25.39 -7.70 8.67
N ALA A 138 -24.43 -6.84 9.00
CA ALA A 138 -23.06 -7.24 9.27
C ALA A 138 -22.97 -8.08 10.55
N THR A 139 -21.98 -8.97 10.60
CA THR A 139 -21.69 -9.80 11.77
C THR A 139 -20.30 -9.49 12.27
N ALA A 140 -20.12 -9.56 13.59
CA ALA A 140 -18.79 -9.39 14.18
C ALA A 140 -17.89 -10.53 13.70
N LEU A 141 -16.73 -10.19 13.12
CA LEU A 141 -15.74 -11.16 12.67
C LEU A 141 -14.48 -11.08 13.54
N GLN A 142 -13.67 -12.13 13.47
CA GLN A 142 -12.38 -12.19 14.14
C GLN A 142 -11.25 -12.02 13.13
N LEU A 143 -10.19 -11.34 13.54
CA LEU A 143 -8.96 -11.29 12.76
C LEU A 143 -8.29 -12.66 12.79
N ILE A 144 -7.82 -13.10 11.62
CA ILE A 144 -7.02 -14.30 11.51
C ILE A 144 -5.56 -13.85 11.56
N GLU A 145 -4.86 -14.25 12.62
CA GLU A 145 -3.43 -14.08 12.71
C GLU A 145 -2.73 -15.09 11.79
N SER A 146 -1.71 -14.63 11.07
CA SER A 146 -0.91 -15.48 10.21
C SER A 146 0.57 -15.22 10.45
N PRO A 147 1.41 -16.27 10.55
CA PRO A 147 2.84 -16.10 10.77
C PRO A 147 3.45 -15.31 9.61
N VAL A 148 4.45 -14.48 9.92
CA VAL A 148 5.22 -13.74 8.92
C VAL A 148 6.57 -14.42 8.74
N THR A 149 6.86 -14.85 7.51
CA THR A 149 8.19 -15.33 7.14
C THR A 149 9.19 -14.19 7.35
N LYS A 150 10.21 -14.40 8.19
CA LYS A 150 11.25 -13.41 8.51
C LYS A 150 12.28 -13.27 7.39
N ALA A 151 11.80 -12.97 6.18
CA ALA A 151 12.62 -12.73 5.01
C ALA A 151 11.96 -11.68 4.12
N ALA A 152 12.78 -10.99 3.33
CA ALA A 152 12.34 -10.02 2.35
C ALA A 152 12.84 -10.39 0.95
N LEU A 153 12.07 -10.03 -0.07
CA LEU A 153 12.45 -10.12 -1.47
C LEU A 153 12.49 -8.72 -2.05
N VAL A 154 13.61 -8.35 -2.65
CA VAL A 154 13.82 -7.11 -3.39
C VAL A 154 13.96 -7.45 -4.87
N ILE A 155 13.15 -6.79 -5.71
CA ILE A 155 13.11 -7.01 -7.16
C ILE A 155 13.72 -5.78 -7.83
N GLY A 156 14.86 -5.98 -8.49
CA GLY A 156 15.66 -4.94 -9.14
C GLY A 156 16.83 -4.49 -8.27
N GLY A 157 18.05 -4.69 -8.77
CA GLY A 157 19.33 -4.34 -8.16
C GLY A 157 19.85 -2.96 -8.57
N GLY A 158 18.98 -1.98 -8.87
CA GLY A 158 19.39 -0.58 -8.95
C GLY A 158 19.73 0.01 -7.58
N VAL A 159 20.16 1.29 -7.52
CA VAL A 159 20.52 1.96 -6.25
C VAL A 159 19.45 1.83 -5.15
N ALA A 160 18.17 1.92 -5.51
CA ALA A 160 17.06 1.75 -4.57
C ALA A 160 17.00 0.34 -3.98
N GLY A 161 17.13 -0.70 -4.83
CA GLY A 161 17.10 -2.10 -4.39
C GLY A 161 18.34 -2.51 -3.62
N ILE A 162 19.51 -2.00 -4.00
CA ILE A 162 20.77 -2.16 -3.25
C ILE A 162 20.61 -1.61 -1.84
N LYS A 163 20.16 -0.36 -1.70
CA LYS A 163 19.97 0.28 -0.39
C LYS A 163 18.89 -0.39 0.44
N ALA A 164 17.76 -0.76 -0.17
CA ALA A 164 16.72 -1.51 0.51
C ALA A 164 17.25 -2.86 1.04
N SER A 165 18.02 -3.57 0.21
CA SER A 165 18.55 -4.87 0.59
C SER A 165 19.53 -4.78 1.75
N LEU A 166 20.47 -3.83 1.69
CA LEU A 166 21.42 -3.58 2.77
C LEU A 166 20.72 -3.15 4.06
N ALA A 167 19.71 -2.28 3.99
CA ALA A 167 18.97 -1.85 5.18
C ALA A 167 18.25 -3.03 5.87
N LEU A 168 17.58 -3.89 5.09
CA LEU A 168 16.88 -5.08 5.60
C LEU A 168 17.87 -6.11 6.17
N ALA A 169 18.97 -6.36 5.46
CA ALA A 169 19.98 -7.32 5.86
C ALA A 169 20.75 -6.89 7.12
N ASN A 170 21.09 -5.60 7.24
CA ASN A 170 21.70 -5.01 8.44
C ASN A 170 20.75 -5.02 9.64
N ALA A 171 19.43 -5.00 9.41
CA ALA A 171 18.42 -5.20 10.45
C ALA A 171 18.24 -6.68 10.84
N GLY A 172 19.03 -7.60 10.26
CA GLY A 172 19.03 -9.03 10.57
C GLY A 172 17.98 -9.84 9.82
N LEU A 173 17.37 -9.30 8.76
CA LEU A 173 16.41 -10.05 7.94
C LEU A 173 17.12 -10.74 6.76
N ARG A 174 16.81 -12.03 6.54
CA ARG A 174 17.22 -12.72 5.32
C ARG A 174 16.62 -11.99 4.12
N THR A 175 17.47 -11.57 3.19
CA THR A 175 17.06 -10.73 2.07
C THR A 175 17.47 -11.36 0.76
N TYR A 176 16.51 -11.59 -0.12
CA TYR A 176 16.74 -12.07 -1.47
C TYR A 176 16.72 -10.88 -2.41
N LEU A 177 17.78 -10.65 -3.18
CA LEU A 177 17.85 -9.59 -4.18
C LEU A 177 17.89 -10.21 -5.57
N VAL A 178 16.84 -9.97 -6.38
CA VAL A 178 16.73 -10.49 -7.74
C VAL A 178 16.96 -9.38 -8.74
N GLU A 179 17.98 -9.54 -9.59
CA GLU A 179 18.34 -8.62 -10.67
C GLU A 179 18.27 -9.35 -12.02
N ARG A 180 17.56 -8.74 -12.97
CA ARG A 180 17.33 -9.27 -14.31
C ARG A 180 18.60 -9.29 -15.15
N GLU A 181 19.40 -8.24 -15.02
CA GLU A 181 20.63 -8.06 -15.77
C GLU A 181 21.79 -8.87 -15.14
N PRO A 182 22.89 -9.08 -15.88
CA PRO A 182 24.03 -9.84 -15.38
C PRO A 182 24.72 -9.23 -14.14
N THR A 183 24.46 -7.96 -13.83
CA THR A 183 25.05 -7.21 -12.72
C THR A 183 24.02 -6.28 -12.07
N ILE A 184 24.20 -5.99 -10.79
CA ILE A 184 23.47 -4.93 -10.07
C ILE A 184 24.10 -3.56 -10.35
N GLY A 185 23.37 -2.49 -10.07
CA GLY A 185 23.77 -1.09 -10.21
C GLY A 185 22.72 -0.24 -10.92
N GLY A 186 21.98 -0.86 -11.86
CA GLY A 186 20.92 -0.20 -12.64
C GLY A 186 21.45 0.98 -13.45
N HIS A 187 20.59 1.96 -13.73
CA HIS A 187 20.98 3.14 -14.53
C HIS A 187 22.07 3.99 -13.87
N MET A 188 22.16 3.99 -12.54
CA MET A 188 23.15 4.81 -11.84
C MET A 188 24.58 4.38 -12.22
N ALA A 189 24.81 3.09 -12.44
CA ALA A 189 26.12 2.60 -12.89
C ALA A 189 26.52 3.09 -14.30
N LEU A 190 25.56 3.56 -15.11
CA LEU A 190 25.79 4.09 -16.45
C LEU A 190 26.02 5.60 -16.47
N PHE A 191 25.79 6.29 -15.35
CA PHE A 191 26.03 7.73 -15.26
C PHE A 191 27.51 8.00 -14.99
N ASP A 192 28.04 9.02 -15.66
CA ASP A 192 29.38 9.54 -15.33
C ASP A 192 29.37 10.21 -13.95
N LYS A 193 28.44 11.16 -13.75
CA LYS A 193 28.33 11.97 -12.54
C LYS A 193 26.91 12.10 -12.01
N THR A 194 26.79 12.33 -10.71
CA THR A 194 25.50 12.55 -10.04
C THR A 194 25.37 13.99 -9.54
N PHE A 195 24.29 14.69 -9.95
CA PHE A 195 23.96 15.99 -9.37
C PHE A 195 23.42 15.82 -7.94
N PRO A 196 23.53 16.83 -7.06
CA PRO A 196 24.14 18.14 -7.29
C PRO A 196 25.66 18.19 -7.06
N THR A 197 26.26 17.17 -6.44
CA THR A 197 27.68 17.18 -6.03
C THR A 197 28.65 16.96 -7.18
N LEU A 198 28.17 16.42 -8.31
CA LEU A 198 28.98 16.04 -9.47
C LEU A 198 30.04 14.97 -9.16
N ASP A 199 29.78 14.16 -8.12
CA ASP A 199 30.61 12.99 -7.81
C ASP A 199 30.50 11.96 -8.92
N CYS A 200 31.56 11.17 -9.11
CA CYS A 200 31.52 10.03 -10.01
C CYS A 200 30.53 8.98 -9.48
N SER A 201 29.61 8.54 -10.35
CA SER A 201 28.50 7.68 -9.95
C SER A 201 28.97 6.34 -9.37
N ILE A 202 29.93 5.70 -10.04
CA ILE A 202 30.46 4.40 -9.60
C ILE A 202 31.28 4.52 -8.31
N CYS A 203 31.90 5.68 -8.03
CA CYS A 203 32.63 5.89 -6.77
C CYS A 203 31.70 5.83 -5.55
N VAL A 204 30.42 6.20 -5.71
CA VAL A 204 29.42 6.11 -4.64
C VAL A 204 28.70 4.78 -4.66
N LEU A 205 28.39 4.24 -5.84
CA LEU A 205 27.59 3.01 -5.99
C LEU A 205 28.41 1.72 -5.84
N GLY A 206 29.64 1.71 -6.34
CA GLY A 206 30.52 0.54 -6.38
C GLY A 206 30.74 -0.12 -5.01
N PRO A 207 31.08 0.65 -3.95
CA PRO A 207 31.20 0.10 -2.60
C PRO A 207 29.92 -0.59 -2.11
N GLU A 208 28.75 -0.03 -2.42
CA GLU A 208 27.46 -0.60 -2.03
C GLU A 208 27.14 -1.91 -2.79
N MET A 209 27.53 -1.99 -4.07
CA MET A 209 27.42 -3.22 -4.84
C MET A 209 28.28 -4.34 -4.25
N VAL A 210 29.49 -4.01 -3.80
CA VAL A 210 30.39 -4.95 -3.10
C VAL A 210 29.78 -5.38 -1.76
N HIS A 211 29.31 -4.42 -0.96
CA HIS A 211 28.65 -4.73 0.31
C HIS A 211 27.47 -5.69 0.12
N VAL A 212 26.63 -5.49 -0.90
CA VAL A 212 25.53 -6.41 -1.21
C VAL A 212 26.02 -7.82 -1.49
N LYS A 213 27.08 -7.96 -2.28
CA LYS A 213 27.65 -9.26 -2.65
C LYS A 213 28.25 -10.00 -1.45
N GLU A 214 28.86 -9.27 -0.53
CA GLU A 214 29.58 -9.83 0.62
C GLU A 214 28.70 -10.03 1.86
N HIS A 215 27.50 -9.45 1.89
CA HIS A 215 26.63 -9.49 3.06
C HIS A 215 26.02 -10.88 3.29
N GLU A 216 26.27 -11.48 4.46
CA GLU A 216 25.82 -12.85 4.82
C GLU A 216 24.29 -13.06 4.76
N ASN A 217 23.52 -12.05 5.14
CA ASN A 217 22.06 -12.07 5.07
C ASN A 217 21.47 -11.76 3.69
N ILE A 218 22.28 -11.44 2.68
CA ILE A 218 21.80 -11.18 1.32
C ILE A 218 22.08 -12.38 0.42
N GLU A 219 21.05 -12.87 -0.25
CA GLU A 219 21.19 -13.82 -1.34
C GLU A 219 20.91 -13.11 -2.67
N LEU A 220 21.98 -12.89 -3.43
CA LEU A 220 21.94 -12.16 -4.69
C LEU A 220 21.74 -13.11 -5.88
N TYR A 221 20.63 -12.94 -6.58
CA TYR A 221 20.33 -13.58 -7.85
C TYR A 221 20.45 -12.57 -8.99
N THR A 222 21.61 -12.50 -9.61
CA THR A 222 21.80 -11.76 -10.87
C THR A 222 21.40 -12.63 -12.06
N TYR A 223 21.14 -11.99 -13.20
CA TYR A 223 20.66 -12.64 -14.41
C TYR A 223 19.42 -13.52 -14.17
N SER A 224 18.54 -13.05 -13.29
CA SER A 224 17.42 -13.81 -12.76
C SER A 224 16.14 -12.98 -12.75
N GLU A 225 15.00 -13.62 -12.98
CA GLU A 225 13.70 -12.96 -13.02
C GLU A 225 12.67 -13.67 -12.17
N ILE A 226 11.69 -12.91 -11.71
CA ILE A 226 10.51 -13.46 -11.07
C ILE A 226 9.61 -14.07 -12.14
N GLU A 227 9.36 -15.37 -12.05
CA GLU A 227 8.45 -16.09 -12.94
C GLU A 227 7.03 -16.10 -12.36
N GLU A 228 6.90 -16.24 -11.05
CA GLU A 228 5.61 -16.33 -10.37
C GLU A 228 5.71 -15.82 -8.93
N ILE A 229 4.67 -15.09 -8.48
CA ILE A 229 4.47 -14.71 -7.08
C ILE A 229 3.08 -15.20 -6.68
N GLY A 230 3.03 -16.14 -5.73
CA GLY A 230 1.80 -16.60 -5.09
C GLY A 230 1.79 -16.32 -3.58
N GLY A 231 0.64 -16.57 -2.95
CA GLY A 231 0.45 -16.37 -1.51
C GLY A 231 -0.13 -15.00 -1.15
N TYR A 232 0.16 -14.55 0.07
CA TYR A 232 -0.38 -13.31 0.64
C TYR A 232 0.65 -12.68 1.59
N SER A 233 0.35 -11.50 2.13
CA SER A 233 1.27 -10.75 3.02
C SER A 233 1.86 -11.64 4.12
N GLY A 234 3.20 -11.68 4.19
CA GLY A 234 3.97 -12.51 5.13
C GLY A 234 4.19 -13.98 4.71
N ASN A 235 3.44 -14.48 3.73
CA ASN A 235 3.45 -15.89 3.29
C ASN A 235 3.53 -16.00 1.76
N PHE A 236 4.48 -15.31 1.16
CA PHE A 236 4.72 -15.38 -0.27
C PHE A 236 5.48 -16.64 -0.66
N LYS A 237 5.10 -17.24 -1.79
CA LYS A 237 5.87 -18.27 -2.48
C LYS A 237 6.28 -17.71 -3.83
N VAL A 238 7.59 -17.62 -4.06
CA VAL A 238 8.13 -16.96 -5.24
C VAL A 238 8.98 -17.93 -6.03
N LYS A 239 8.72 -18.01 -7.33
CA LYS A 239 9.51 -18.79 -8.28
C LYS A 239 10.47 -17.86 -9.02
N ILE A 240 11.77 -18.10 -8.86
CA ILE A 240 12.83 -17.31 -9.50
C ILE A 240 13.44 -18.15 -10.62
N ARG A 241 13.43 -17.61 -11.84
CA ARG A 241 14.12 -18.20 -12.99
C ARG A 241 15.50 -17.59 -13.09
N LYS A 242 16.52 -18.36 -12.70
CA LYS A 242 17.93 -18.02 -13.00
C LYS A 242 18.24 -18.39 -14.45
N ARG A 243 18.60 -17.40 -15.27
CA ARG A 243 18.92 -17.63 -16.68
C ARG A 243 20.32 -18.25 -16.78
N ALA A 244 20.52 -19.12 -17.77
CA ALA A 244 21.82 -19.73 -18.02
C ALA A 244 22.78 -18.68 -18.60
N ARG A 245 23.87 -18.39 -17.89
CA ARG A 245 24.98 -17.55 -18.38
C ARG A 245 25.83 -18.27 -19.43
N TYR A 246 25.73 -19.60 -19.50
CA TYR A 246 26.60 -20.48 -20.28
C TYR A 246 28.09 -20.36 -19.91
N ILE A 247 28.36 -19.93 -18.67
CA ILE A 247 29.66 -19.82 -18.04
C ILE A 247 29.50 -20.45 -16.66
N ASP A 248 30.44 -21.30 -16.27
CA ASP A 248 30.52 -21.82 -14.90
C ASP A 248 31.00 -20.70 -13.98
N GLU A 249 30.08 -20.18 -13.16
CA GLU A 249 30.31 -19.04 -12.26
C GLU A 249 31.37 -19.33 -11.20
N ASP A 250 31.52 -20.60 -10.77
CA ASP A 250 32.47 -20.98 -9.72
C ASP A 250 33.92 -21.04 -10.26
N SER A 251 34.08 -21.29 -11.56
CA SER A 251 35.38 -21.32 -12.24
C SER A 251 35.79 -19.99 -12.88
N CYS A 252 34.84 -19.06 -13.04
CA CYS A 252 35.08 -17.80 -13.74
C CYS A 252 35.89 -16.82 -12.88
N VAL A 253 37.08 -16.43 -13.34
CA VAL A 253 37.98 -15.53 -12.61
C VAL A 253 37.86 -14.05 -12.99
N GLY A 254 37.00 -13.71 -13.97
CA GLY A 254 36.75 -12.32 -14.36
C GLY A 254 37.93 -11.62 -15.06
N CYS A 255 38.72 -12.35 -15.87
CA CYS A 255 39.80 -11.74 -16.67
C CYS A 255 39.29 -10.87 -17.83
N PHE A 256 38.04 -11.08 -18.27
CA PHE A 256 37.31 -10.36 -19.32
C PHE A 256 37.92 -10.40 -20.73
N SER A 257 39.17 -9.96 -20.91
CA SER A 257 39.86 -9.90 -22.20
C SER A 257 40.01 -11.27 -22.85
N ASP A 258 40.41 -12.29 -22.07
CA ASP A 258 40.80 -13.61 -22.62
C ASP A 258 39.66 -14.32 -23.37
N CYS A 259 38.41 -14.03 -23.01
CA CYS A 259 37.24 -14.60 -23.66
C CYS A 259 36.54 -13.62 -24.63
N CYS A 260 36.57 -12.31 -24.34
CA CYS A 260 35.94 -11.30 -25.20
C CYS A 260 36.75 -11.01 -26.47
N ASP A 261 38.09 -10.92 -26.37
CA ASP A 261 38.97 -10.57 -27.49
C ASP A 261 38.91 -11.57 -28.66
N PRO A 262 38.95 -12.91 -28.44
CA PRO A 262 38.82 -13.87 -29.52
C PRO A 262 37.39 -14.01 -30.07
N CYS A 263 36.38 -13.37 -29.45
CA CYS A 263 34.99 -13.52 -29.88
C CYS A 263 34.74 -12.80 -31.22
N PRO A 264 34.35 -13.54 -32.29
CA PRO A 264 34.16 -12.95 -33.61
C PRO A 264 32.80 -12.25 -33.77
N ILE A 265 31.88 -12.42 -32.82
CA ILE A 265 30.52 -11.92 -32.90
C ILE A 265 30.40 -10.58 -32.18
N GLU A 266 29.99 -9.55 -32.92
CA GLU A 266 29.62 -8.25 -32.39
C GLU A 266 28.11 -8.17 -32.19
N VAL A 267 27.70 -7.63 -31.05
CA VAL A 267 26.30 -7.45 -30.69
C VAL A 267 26.06 -5.97 -30.42
N PRO A 268 25.10 -5.34 -31.12
CA PRO A 268 24.72 -3.96 -30.83
C PRO A 268 24.23 -3.81 -29.40
N ASP A 269 24.66 -2.75 -28.74
CA ASP A 269 24.17 -2.34 -27.43
C ASP A 269 23.95 -0.83 -27.43
N ARG A 270 23.08 -0.36 -26.54
CA ARG A 270 22.72 1.06 -26.46
C ARG A 270 23.87 1.94 -25.96
N PHE A 271 24.74 1.40 -25.10
CA PHE A 271 25.78 2.18 -24.42
C PHE A 271 27.19 1.83 -24.91
N TYR A 272 27.49 0.54 -25.07
CA TYR A 272 28.83 0.08 -25.44
C TYR A 272 28.76 -1.09 -26.43
N PRO A 273 29.34 -1.00 -27.64
CA PRO A 273 29.47 -2.16 -28.52
C PRO A 273 30.05 -3.34 -27.74
N ARG A 274 29.37 -4.49 -27.78
CA ARG A 274 29.73 -5.64 -26.95
C ARG A 274 29.90 -6.90 -27.80
N LYS A 275 30.59 -7.88 -27.23
CA LYS A 275 30.72 -9.22 -27.80
C LYS A 275 29.56 -10.12 -27.35
N ALA A 276 29.42 -11.30 -27.95
CA ALA A 276 28.42 -12.28 -27.52
C ALA A 276 28.66 -12.72 -26.06
N ILE A 277 29.91 -13.08 -25.72
CA ILE A 277 30.41 -13.22 -24.35
C ILE A 277 30.90 -11.85 -23.88
N HIS A 278 30.39 -11.34 -22.76
CA HIS A 278 30.71 -9.99 -22.29
C HIS A 278 30.39 -9.82 -20.79
N VAL A 279 30.90 -8.73 -20.22
CA VAL A 279 30.39 -8.14 -18.98
C VAL A 279 29.69 -6.82 -19.28
N PRO A 280 28.60 -6.44 -18.57
CA PRO A 280 27.78 -5.29 -18.94
C PRO A 280 28.50 -3.94 -18.93
N TYR A 281 29.39 -3.72 -17.96
CA TYR A 281 30.26 -2.54 -17.88
C TYR A 281 31.49 -2.87 -17.01
N PRO A 282 32.64 -2.20 -17.24
CA PRO A 282 33.89 -2.44 -16.52
C PRO A 282 33.83 -2.10 -15.02
#